data_AF-A0A318QCA7-F1
#
_entry.id   AF-A0A318QCA7-F1
#
_cell.length_a   1.000
_cell.length_b   1.000
_cell.length_c   1.000
_cell.angle_alpha   90.00
_cell.angle_beta   90.00
_cell.angle_gamma   90.00
#
_symmetry.space_group_name_H-M   'P 1'
#
loop_
_entity.id
_entity.type
_entity.pdbx_description
1 polymer ?
#
loop_
_entity_poly.entity_id
_entity_poly.type
_entity_poly.pdbx_seq_one_letter_code
_entity_poly.pdbx_strand_id
1 'polypeptide(L)'
;GSYTLVGVAADATNASTAPNGISGTLTFSGNVSVADGTEGMAVVAATAPLVLRPNGRATTAALAAGDMLTIQNVLGAVAALRDNNVPTMPEGVYHCYLDNNQLLGLFRDDDFKLLYRGQYGSDTYQTGQVFDLLGVRFIPTTEAPQQASLGVGAIHRAIICGHGALIEGDYANMGEHYAGLLDGGELTHVDDVCMITRPALDRLAQIIAQSWSWIGGFALPTDLTANTSIIPTATNSYLKRGVVIESLGATSQASAA
;
A
#
# COMPACT_ATOMS: atom_id res chain seq x y z
N GLY A 1 -14.61 -16.76 16.81
CA GLY A 1 -16.09 -16.64 16.61
C GLY A 1 -16.41 -15.30 15.98
N SER A 2 -17.62 -15.07 15.44
CA SER A 2 -17.99 -13.71 15.00
C SER A 2 -18.47 -12.91 16.21
N TYR A 3 -17.73 -11.84 16.55
CA TYR A 3 -18.05 -10.94 17.66
C TYR A 3 -18.16 -9.52 17.12
N THR A 4 -19.07 -8.72 17.68
CA THR A 4 -19.20 -7.32 17.32
C THR A 4 -18.41 -6.48 18.32
N LEU A 5 -17.56 -5.58 17.82
CA LEU A 5 -16.85 -4.62 18.67
C LEU A 5 -17.84 -3.57 19.20
N VAL A 6 -17.90 -3.40 20.51
CA VAL A 6 -18.82 -2.50 21.21
C VAL A 6 -18.08 -1.29 21.79
N GLY A 7 -16.81 -1.45 22.16
CA GLY A 7 -16.03 -0.38 22.76
C GLY A 7 -14.54 -0.54 22.51
N VAL A 8 -13.83 0.59 22.52
CA VAL A 8 -12.38 0.69 22.40
C VAL A 8 -11.90 1.64 23.48
N ALA A 9 -10.94 1.20 24.29
CA ALA A 9 -10.25 2.05 25.27
C ALA A 9 -8.75 2.01 24.97
N ALA A 10 -8.18 3.16 24.62
CA ALA A 10 -6.74 3.28 24.42
C ALA A 10 -6.01 3.30 25.77
N ASP A 11 -4.81 2.72 25.80
CA ASP A 11 -3.96 2.78 26.98
C ASP A 11 -3.39 4.20 27.17
N ALA A 12 -3.14 4.57 28.43
CA ALA A 12 -2.50 5.85 28.75
C ALA A 12 -1.05 5.95 28.22
N THR A 13 -0.35 4.81 28.17
CA THR A 13 0.99 4.69 27.58
C THR A 13 0.92 3.71 26.44
N ASN A 14 1.24 4.18 25.23
CA ASN A 14 1.21 3.33 24.03
C ASN A 14 2.36 2.31 24.06
N ALA A 15 2.02 1.02 24.06
CA ALA A 15 2.95 -0.10 23.94
C ALA A 15 2.89 -0.78 22.57
N SER A 16 2.17 -0.22 21.60
CA SER A 16 2.00 -0.83 20.28
C SER A 16 3.33 -0.84 19.51
N THR A 17 3.62 -1.98 18.92
CA THR A 17 4.75 -2.15 17.99
C THR A 17 4.35 -1.98 16.54
N ALA A 18 3.05 -1.82 16.24
CA ALA A 18 2.56 -1.61 14.88
C ALA A 18 2.82 -0.16 14.42
N PRO A 19 3.05 0.08 13.11
CA PRO A 19 3.23 1.44 12.59
C PRO A 19 1.98 2.30 12.87
N ASN A 20 2.15 3.43 13.56
CA ASN A 20 1.07 4.30 14.03
C ASN A 20 0.00 3.58 14.87
N GLY A 21 0.32 2.40 15.42
CA GLY A 21 -0.58 1.62 16.24
C GLY A 21 -0.81 2.26 17.61
N ILE A 22 -2.01 2.07 18.15
CA ILE A 22 -2.39 2.49 19.50
C ILE A 22 -2.68 1.22 20.28
N SER A 23 -2.01 1.01 21.41
CA SER A 23 -2.35 -0.09 22.32
C SER A 23 -3.62 0.24 23.11
N GLY A 24 -4.37 -0.80 23.45
CA GLY A 24 -5.62 -0.63 24.17
C GLY A 24 -6.38 -1.93 24.32
N THR A 25 -7.58 -1.81 24.90
CA THR A 25 -8.51 -2.91 25.11
C THR A 25 -9.71 -2.79 24.18
N LEU A 26 -10.04 -3.88 23.50
CA LEU A 26 -11.25 -4.04 22.70
C LEU A 26 -12.33 -4.74 23.53
N THR A 27 -13.51 -4.15 23.61
CA THR A 27 -14.68 -4.74 24.27
C THR A 27 -15.65 -5.28 23.23
N PHE A 28 -15.95 -6.57 23.29
CA PHE A 28 -16.86 -7.25 22.37
C PHE A 28 -18.24 -7.49 22.98
N SER A 29 -19.24 -7.71 22.12
CA SER A 29 -20.65 -7.94 22.50
C SER A 29 -20.92 -9.24 23.26
N GLY A 30 -19.92 -10.12 23.38
CA GLY A 30 -20.02 -11.39 24.09
C GLY A 30 -18.66 -12.01 24.36
N ASN A 31 -18.67 -13.21 24.94
CA ASN A 31 -17.46 -13.92 25.32
C ASN A 31 -16.62 -14.29 24.09
N VAL A 32 -15.38 -13.82 24.07
CA VAL A 32 -14.38 -14.14 23.05
C VAL A 32 -13.90 -15.58 23.23
N SER A 33 -13.67 -16.31 22.14
CA SER A 33 -13.17 -17.68 22.21
C SER A 33 -11.74 -17.71 22.75
N VAL A 34 -11.30 -18.84 23.32
CA VAL A 34 -9.91 -19.01 23.75
C VAL A 34 -8.94 -18.81 22.58
N ALA A 35 -9.32 -19.22 21.36
CA ALA A 35 -8.50 -19.03 20.17
C ALA A 35 -8.30 -17.57 19.77
N ASP A 36 -9.17 -16.66 20.21
CA ASP A 36 -9.09 -15.23 19.89
C ASP A 36 -8.68 -14.39 21.12
N GLY A 37 -8.87 -14.91 22.33
CA GLY A 37 -8.64 -14.22 23.60
C GLY A 37 -7.35 -14.62 24.33
N THR A 38 -6.56 -15.54 23.77
CA THR A 38 -5.24 -15.92 24.31
C THR A 38 -4.16 -14.99 23.79
N GLU A 39 -3.17 -14.68 24.63
CA GLU A 39 -2.00 -13.90 24.24
C GLU A 39 -1.32 -14.49 22.99
N GLY A 40 -0.89 -13.62 22.07
CA GLY A 40 -0.24 -14.00 20.81
C GLY A 40 -1.20 -14.41 19.69
N MET A 41 -2.50 -14.55 19.96
CA MET A 41 -3.49 -14.83 18.93
C MET A 41 -3.90 -13.55 18.18
N ALA A 42 -4.03 -13.69 16.85
CA ALA A 42 -4.35 -12.57 15.98
C ALA A 42 -5.87 -12.34 15.94
N VAL A 43 -6.31 -11.14 16.31
CA VAL A 43 -7.70 -10.71 16.12
C VAL A 43 -7.77 -9.84 14.87
N VAL A 44 -8.36 -10.38 13.80
CA VAL A 44 -8.47 -9.70 12.50
C VAL A 44 -9.95 -9.43 12.19
N ALA A 45 -10.25 -8.20 11.78
CA ALA A 45 -11.61 -7.84 11.38
C ALA A 45 -12.03 -8.60 10.11
N ALA A 46 -13.30 -8.98 10.02
CA ALA A 46 -13.83 -9.70 8.86
C ALA A 46 -13.76 -8.91 7.55
N THR A 47 -13.66 -7.57 7.64
CA THR A 47 -13.55 -6.65 6.51
C THR A 47 -12.13 -6.12 6.29
N ALA A 48 -11.13 -6.66 7.03
CA ALA A 48 -9.75 -6.20 6.91
C ALA A 48 -9.20 -6.43 5.49
N PRO A 49 -8.42 -5.48 4.94
CA PRO A 49 -7.70 -5.68 3.68
C PRO A 49 -6.67 -6.81 3.81
N LEU A 50 -6.33 -7.42 2.67
CA LEU A 50 -5.40 -8.53 2.65
C LEU A 50 -3.95 -8.05 2.87
N VAL A 51 -3.35 -8.56 3.93
CA VAL A 51 -1.89 -8.50 4.15
C VAL A 51 -1.35 -9.91 4.02
N LEU A 52 -0.61 -10.17 2.94
CA LEU A 52 0.07 -11.42 2.72
C LEU A 52 1.40 -11.44 3.46
N ARG A 53 1.69 -12.58 4.08
CA ARG A 53 2.96 -12.84 4.75
C ARG A 53 3.48 -14.19 4.31
N PRO A 54 4.80 -14.35 4.10
CA PRO A 54 5.40 -15.65 3.80
C PRO A 54 4.94 -16.70 4.81
N ASN A 55 4.78 -17.96 4.36
CA ASN A 55 4.37 -19.08 5.21
C ASN A 55 3.04 -18.89 5.96
N GLY A 56 2.16 -17.98 5.51
CA GLY A 56 0.82 -17.81 6.06
C GLY A 56 0.78 -17.21 7.47
N ARG A 57 1.78 -16.41 7.87
CA ARG A 57 1.81 -15.77 9.20
C ARG A 57 0.62 -14.84 9.41
N ALA A 58 -0.04 -14.98 10.55
CA ALA A 58 -1.22 -14.18 10.90
C ALA A 58 -0.89 -12.73 11.32
N THR A 59 0.29 -12.49 11.87
CA THR A 59 0.75 -11.17 12.36
C THR A 59 2.18 -10.89 11.94
N THR A 60 2.54 -9.61 11.92
CA THR A 60 3.91 -9.15 11.63
C THR A 60 4.92 -9.63 12.66
N ALA A 61 4.53 -9.74 13.94
CA ALA A 61 5.38 -10.25 15.01
C ALA A 61 5.67 -11.76 14.89
N ALA A 62 4.87 -12.50 14.12
CA ALA A 62 5.08 -13.92 13.89
C ALA A 62 6.07 -14.22 12.74
N LEU A 63 6.63 -13.19 12.08
CA LEU A 63 7.66 -13.36 11.05
C LEU A 63 8.92 -13.97 11.67
N ALA A 64 9.45 -14.99 11.01
CA ALA A 64 10.62 -15.74 11.43
C ALA A 64 11.75 -15.69 10.40
N ALA A 65 12.95 -16.10 10.80
CA ALA A 65 14.11 -16.11 9.92
C ALA A 65 13.81 -16.96 8.67
N GLY A 66 14.04 -16.39 7.49
CA GLY A 66 13.73 -17.02 6.20
C GLY A 66 12.40 -16.59 5.58
N ASP A 67 11.56 -15.84 6.29
CA ASP A 67 10.33 -15.25 5.75
C ASP A 67 10.64 -14.05 4.81
N MET A 68 11.27 -14.33 3.66
CA MET A 68 11.58 -13.36 2.61
C MET A 68 10.46 -13.29 1.55
N LEU A 69 10.52 -12.28 0.68
CA LEU A 69 9.66 -12.20 -0.49
C LEU A 69 9.96 -13.36 -1.45
N THR A 70 8.94 -14.12 -1.84
CA THR A 70 9.03 -15.24 -2.79
C THR A 70 8.05 -15.05 -3.94
N ILE A 71 8.27 -15.75 -5.05
CA ILE A 71 7.35 -15.77 -6.19
C ILE A 71 5.94 -16.21 -5.76
N GLN A 72 5.85 -17.20 -4.87
CA GLN A 72 4.56 -17.71 -4.40
C GLN A 72 3.71 -16.63 -3.72
N ASN A 73 4.35 -15.73 -2.96
CA ASN A 73 3.65 -14.60 -2.33
C ASN A 73 3.11 -13.62 -3.37
N VAL A 74 3.87 -13.35 -4.44
CA VAL A 74 3.44 -12.49 -5.55
C VAL A 74 2.26 -13.13 -6.31
N LEU A 75 2.32 -14.43 -6.58
CA LEU A 75 1.21 -15.16 -7.22
C LEU A 75 -0.04 -15.18 -6.35
N GLY A 76 0.10 -15.35 -5.03
CA GLY A 76 -1.02 -15.26 -4.09
C GLY A 76 -1.67 -13.88 -4.10
N ALA A 77 -0.87 -12.81 -4.22
CA ALA A 77 -1.39 -11.44 -4.33
C ALA A 77 -2.14 -11.22 -5.65
N VAL A 78 -1.58 -11.69 -6.77
CA VAL A 78 -2.24 -11.59 -8.08
C VAL A 78 -3.53 -12.40 -8.12
N ALA A 79 -3.55 -13.59 -7.53
CA ALA A 79 -4.76 -14.39 -7.39
C ALA A 79 -5.83 -13.63 -6.61
N ALA A 80 -5.49 -13.06 -5.44
CA ALA A 80 -6.42 -12.27 -4.65
C ALA A 80 -6.96 -11.03 -5.39
N LEU A 81 -6.14 -10.34 -6.18
CA LEU A 81 -6.59 -9.21 -7.00
C LEU A 81 -7.55 -9.66 -8.11
N ARG A 82 -7.26 -10.78 -8.77
CA ARG A 82 -8.11 -11.35 -9.83
C ARG A 82 -9.43 -11.89 -9.29
N ASP A 83 -9.41 -12.55 -8.14
CA ASP A 83 -10.62 -13.07 -7.48
C ASP A 83 -11.57 -11.94 -7.11
N ASN A 84 -11.02 -10.77 -6.79
CA ASN A 84 -11.77 -9.53 -6.53
C ASN A 84 -12.13 -8.75 -7.81
N ASN A 85 -11.85 -9.30 -8.99
CA ASN A 85 -12.07 -8.67 -10.29
C ASN A 85 -11.44 -7.27 -10.41
N VAL A 86 -10.29 -7.07 -9.79
CA VAL A 86 -9.55 -5.80 -9.87
C VAL A 86 -8.95 -5.69 -11.27
N PRO A 87 -9.19 -4.58 -12.00
CA PRO A 87 -8.57 -4.38 -13.31
C PRO A 87 -7.06 -4.18 -13.20
N THR A 88 -6.32 -4.65 -14.21
CA THR A 88 -4.90 -4.35 -14.36
C THR A 88 -4.69 -2.88 -14.74
N MET A 89 -3.45 -2.39 -14.62
CA MET A 89 -3.08 -1.05 -15.09
C MET A 89 -3.29 -0.92 -16.62
N PRO A 90 -3.29 0.29 -17.19
CA PRO A 90 -3.49 0.50 -18.63
C PRO A 90 -2.56 -0.31 -19.54
N GLU A 91 -1.40 -0.71 -19.02
CA GLU A 91 -0.40 -1.53 -19.69
C GLU A 91 -0.66 -3.04 -19.63
N GLY A 92 -1.75 -3.48 -18.98
CA GLY A 92 -2.15 -4.88 -18.90
C GLY A 92 -1.50 -5.69 -17.77
N VAL A 93 -0.66 -5.08 -16.93
CA VAL A 93 0.01 -5.70 -15.78
C VAL A 93 -0.39 -5.02 -14.46
N TYR A 94 -0.21 -5.70 -13.32
CA TYR A 94 -0.28 -5.06 -12.00
C TYR A 94 1.04 -4.39 -11.66
N HIS A 95 1.03 -3.36 -10.81
CA HIS A 95 2.28 -2.72 -10.36
C HIS A 95 2.61 -3.17 -8.94
N CYS A 96 3.86 -3.56 -8.72
CA CYS A 96 4.43 -3.89 -7.42
C CYS A 96 5.48 -2.84 -7.06
N TYR A 97 5.19 -2.04 -6.05
CA TYR A 97 6.14 -1.13 -5.44
C TYR A 97 6.82 -1.84 -4.28
N LEU A 98 8.15 -1.97 -4.33
CA LEU A 98 8.92 -2.66 -3.32
C LEU A 98 10.25 -1.96 -3.07
N ASP A 99 10.86 -2.24 -1.93
CA ASP A 99 12.19 -1.75 -1.64
C ASP A 99 13.28 -2.64 -2.26
N ASN A 100 14.50 -2.10 -2.31
CA ASN A 100 15.65 -2.81 -2.85
C ASN A 100 16.00 -4.08 -2.05
N ASN A 101 15.66 -4.13 -0.75
CA ASN A 101 15.97 -5.27 0.10
C ASN A 101 14.99 -6.44 -0.10
N GLN A 102 13.71 -6.16 -0.34
CA GLN A 102 12.72 -7.15 -0.75
C GLN A 102 13.00 -7.67 -2.15
N LEU A 103 13.46 -6.81 -3.07
CA LEU A 103 13.86 -7.22 -4.42
C LEU A 103 14.99 -8.26 -4.34
N LEU A 104 15.99 -8.04 -3.49
CA LEU A 104 17.06 -9.02 -3.26
C LEU A 104 16.53 -10.35 -2.71
N GLY A 105 15.46 -10.33 -1.92
CA GLY A 105 14.76 -11.54 -1.47
C GLY A 105 14.27 -12.40 -2.64
N LEU A 106 13.75 -11.77 -3.70
CA LEU A 106 13.29 -12.47 -4.89
C LEU A 106 14.44 -13.20 -5.62
N PHE A 107 15.64 -12.61 -5.68
CA PHE A 107 16.82 -13.28 -6.24
C PHE A 107 17.34 -14.44 -5.37
N ARG A 108 16.98 -14.47 -4.09
CA ARG A 108 17.33 -15.59 -3.19
C ARG A 108 16.34 -16.74 -3.28
N ASP A 109 15.15 -16.52 -3.82
CA ASP A 109 14.13 -17.54 -4.02
C ASP A 109 14.60 -18.62 -5.00
N ASP A 110 14.38 -19.88 -4.64
CA ASP A 110 14.88 -21.01 -5.43
C ASP A 110 14.04 -21.23 -6.69
N ASP A 111 12.74 -20.96 -6.64
CA ASP A 111 11.85 -21.01 -7.81
C ASP A 111 12.21 -19.90 -8.81
N PHE A 112 12.56 -18.70 -8.33
CA PHE A 112 13.06 -17.62 -9.19
C PHE A 112 14.38 -18.01 -9.84
N LYS A 113 15.31 -18.61 -9.10
CA LYS A 113 16.57 -19.12 -9.70
C LYS A 113 16.30 -20.18 -10.75
N LEU A 114 15.38 -21.11 -10.49
CA LEU A 114 15.03 -22.19 -11.40
C LEU A 114 14.45 -21.67 -12.72
N LEU A 115 13.60 -20.64 -12.68
CA LEU A 115 13.01 -20.03 -13.87
C LEU A 115 14.07 -19.55 -14.88
N TYR A 116 15.20 -19.04 -14.40
CA TYR A 116 16.28 -18.52 -15.23
C TYR A 116 17.43 -19.51 -15.44
N ARG A 117 17.35 -20.75 -14.93
CA ARG A 117 18.36 -21.78 -15.26
C ARG A 117 18.26 -22.14 -16.75
N GLY A 118 19.37 -21.98 -17.46
CA GLY A 118 19.47 -22.27 -18.90
C GLY A 118 19.34 -21.05 -19.81
N GLN A 119 18.92 -19.89 -19.29
CA GLN A 119 19.05 -18.60 -19.99
C GLN A 119 20.36 -17.92 -19.58
N TYR A 120 21.47 -18.45 -20.09
CA TYR A 120 22.77 -17.81 -19.89
C TYR A 120 22.74 -16.40 -20.51
N GLY A 121 22.96 -15.36 -19.70
CA GLY A 121 22.98 -13.98 -20.14
C GLY A 121 21.61 -13.29 -20.24
N SER A 122 20.60 -13.73 -19.48
CA SER A 122 19.36 -12.96 -19.36
C SER A 122 19.62 -11.55 -18.80
N ASP A 123 19.04 -10.53 -19.44
CA ASP A 123 19.21 -9.12 -19.05
C ASP A 123 18.83 -8.88 -17.59
N THR A 124 17.84 -9.62 -17.06
CA THR A 124 17.41 -9.56 -15.65
C THR A 124 18.53 -9.94 -14.67
N TYR A 125 19.33 -10.95 -14.97
CA TYR A 125 20.47 -11.33 -14.13
C TYR A 125 21.71 -10.44 -14.36
N GLN A 126 21.86 -9.86 -15.55
CA GLN A 126 22.96 -8.93 -15.83
C GLN A 126 22.75 -7.56 -15.21
N THR A 127 21.52 -7.06 -15.22
CA THR A 127 21.15 -5.72 -14.73
C THR A 127 20.69 -5.73 -13.28
N GLY A 128 20.31 -6.90 -12.73
CA GLY A 128 19.74 -7.01 -11.39
C GLY A 128 18.34 -6.37 -11.26
N GLN A 129 17.71 -6.03 -12.39
CA GLN A 129 16.39 -5.43 -12.43
C GLN A 129 15.37 -6.40 -13.00
N VAL A 130 14.29 -6.61 -12.26
CA VAL A 130 13.10 -7.32 -12.73
C VAL A 130 12.13 -6.27 -13.25
N PHE A 131 11.80 -6.33 -14.55
CA PHE A 131 10.84 -5.40 -15.14
C PHE A 131 9.43 -5.99 -15.06
N ASP A 132 9.12 -6.97 -15.90
CA ASP A 132 7.79 -7.59 -15.94
C ASP A 132 7.89 -9.12 -15.76
N LEU A 133 7.25 -9.65 -14.71
CA LEU A 133 7.22 -11.08 -14.43
C LEU A 133 5.86 -11.46 -13.81
N LEU A 134 5.27 -12.57 -14.29
CA LEU A 134 4.01 -13.14 -13.78
C LEU A 134 2.80 -12.17 -13.82
N GLY A 135 2.79 -11.26 -14.80
CA GLY A 135 1.73 -10.25 -14.95
C GLY A 135 1.85 -9.09 -13.96
N VAL A 136 3.02 -8.92 -13.35
CA VAL A 136 3.36 -7.84 -12.43
C VAL A 136 4.61 -7.11 -12.91
N ARG A 137 4.57 -5.79 -12.88
CA ARG A 137 5.73 -4.92 -13.03
C ARG A 137 6.33 -4.59 -11.69
N PHE A 138 7.62 -4.84 -11.53
CA PHE A 138 8.35 -4.52 -10.30
C PHE A 138 8.97 -3.12 -10.42
N ILE A 139 8.62 -2.25 -9.48
CA ILE A 139 9.08 -0.86 -9.44
C ILE A 139 9.85 -0.68 -8.13
N PRO A 140 11.20 -0.76 -8.16
CA PRO A 140 12.00 -0.54 -6.97
C PRO A 140 11.93 0.93 -6.54
N THR A 141 11.75 1.16 -5.23
CA THR A 141 11.70 2.50 -4.62
C THR A 141 12.41 2.51 -3.27
N THR A 142 12.99 3.64 -2.88
CA THR A 142 13.57 3.84 -1.55
C THR A 142 12.52 4.22 -0.50
N GLU A 143 11.32 4.61 -0.94
CA GLU A 143 10.25 5.13 -0.08
C GLU A 143 9.19 4.08 0.30
N ALA A 144 9.45 2.80 0.03
CA ALA A 144 8.54 1.74 0.45
C ALA A 144 8.50 1.67 2.00
N PRO A 145 7.32 1.50 2.62
CA PRO A 145 7.20 1.54 4.08
C PRO A 145 8.01 0.45 4.77
N GLN A 146 8.86 0.86 5.71
CA GLN A 146 9.68 -0.03 6.53
C GLN A 146 9.33 0.12 8.01
N GLN A 147 9.54 -0.96 8.77
CA GLN A 147 9.40 -0.96 10.21
C GLN A 147 10.64 -1.57 10.85
N ALA A 148 11.03 -1.00 11.99
CA ALA A 148 12.12 -1.50 12.81
C ALA A 148 11.89 -2.97 13.22
N SER A 149 12.98 -3.67 13.49
CA SER A 149 12.91 -5.09 13.83
C SER A 149 12.12 -5.33 15.12
N LEU A 150 11.29 -6.38 15.09
CA LEU A 150 10.62 -6.94 16.27
C LEU A 150 11.38 -8.11 16.89
N GLY A 151 12.65 -8.34 16.49
CA GLY A 151 13.55 -9.34 17.07
C GLY A 151 14.24 -10.26 16.06
N VAL A 152 13.76 -10.33 14.82
CA VAL A 152 14.29 -11.27 13.79
C VAL A 152 14.98 -10.54 12.63
N GLY A 153 14.40 -9.46 12.16
CA GLY A 153 14.94 -8.62 11.08
C GLY A 153 14.05 -7.40 10.88
N ALA A 154 14.48 -6.45 10.04
CA ALA A 154 13.63 -5.32 9.64
C ALA A 154 12.48 -5.83 8.76
N ILE A 155 11.31 -5.21 8.91
CA ILE A 155 10.09 -5.58 8.19
C ILE A 155 9.89 -4.61 7.04
N HIS A 156 9.70 -5.16 5.85
CA HIS A 156 9.53 -4.41 4.61
C HIS A 156 8.14 -4.70 4.02
N ARG A 157 7.54 -3.69 3.38
CA ARG A 157 6.18 -3.75 2.84
C ARG A 157 6.17 -3.45 1.35
N ALA A 158 6.00 -4.51 0.57
CA ALA A 158 5.73 -4.37 -0.85
C ALA A 158 4.23 -4.16 -1.04
N ILE A 159 3.85 -3.33 -2.01
CA ILE A 159 2.45 -3.03 -2.31
C ILE A 159 2.21 -3.39 -3.76
N ILE A 160 1.28 -4.32 -3.99
CA ILE A 160 0.81 -4.69 -5.33
C ILE A 160 -0.57 -4.06 -5.52
N CYS A 161 -0.73 -3.26 -6.57
CA CYS A 161 -1.99 -2.58 -6.85
C CYS A 161 -2.43 -2.72 -8.31
N GLY A 162 -3.74 -2.76 -8.51
CA GLY A 162 -4.39 -2.64 -9.80
C GLY A 162 -4.92 -1.23 -10.08
N HIS A 163 -5.65 -1.10 -11.17
CA HIS A 163 -6.17 0.19 -11.60
C HIS A 163 -7.26 0.72 -10.65
N GLY A 164 -7.19 2.04 -10.41
CA GLY A 164 -8.08 2.74 -9.49
C GLY A 164 -7.87 2.35 -8.02
N ALA A 165 -6.70 1.82 -7.65
CA ALA A 165 -6.35 1.61 -6.24
C ALA A 165 -6.22 2.94 -5.48
N LEU A 166 -5.77 3.98 -6.17
CA LEU A 166 -5.77 5.36 -5.71
C LEU A 166 -6.58 6.18 -6.70
N ILE A 167 -7.46 7.04 -6.19
CA ILE A 167 -8.27 7.93 -7.00
C ILE A 167 -7.95 9.35 -6.57
N GLU A 168 -7.66 10.20 -7.55
CA GLU A 168 -7.51 11.64 -7.36
C GLU A 168 -8.89 12.27 -7.28
N GLY A 169 -9.05 13.17 -6.32
CA GLY A 169 -10.27 13.95 -6.13
C GLY A 169 -9.92 15.42 -6.06
N ASP A 170 -10.43 16.18 -7.01
CA ASP A 170 -10.29 17.62 -7.05
C ASP A 170 -11.37 18.32 -6.22
N TYR A 171 -11.01 19.48 -5.67
CA TYR A 171 -11.99 20.32 -5.00
C TYR A 171 -12.92 20.96 -6.04
N ALA A 172 -14.20 20.59 -6.01
CA ALA A 172 -15.19 21.00 -7.00
C ALA A 172 -15.32 22.52 -7.21
N ASN A 173 -15.04 23.34 -6.19
CA ASN A 173 -15.17 24.80 -6.27
C ASN A 173 -13.82 25.52 -6.42
N MET A 174 -12.78 24.83 -6.88
CA MET A 174 -11.44 25.39 -7.01
C MET A 174 -11.38 26.65 -7.89
N GLY A 175 -12.14 26.69 -8.99
CA GLY A 175 -12.24 27.86 -9.87
C GLY A 175 -12.84 29.12 -9.22
N GLU A 176 -13.59 28.97 -8.12
CA GLU A 176 -14.17 30.10 -7.39
C GLU A 176 -13.43 30.38 -6.08
N HIS A 177 -12.60 29.44 -5.60
CA HIS A 177 -11.96 29.47 -4.30
C HIS A 177 -11.18 30.77 -4.04
N TYR A 178 -10.50 31.28 -5.08
CA TYR A 178 -9.69 32.49 -4.99
C TYR A 178 -10.39 33.74 -5.53
N ALA A 179 -11.62 33.65 -6.07
CA ALA A 179 -12.28 34.76 -6.75
C ALA A 179 -12.45 36.01 -5.87
N GLY A 180 -12.69 35.82 -4.57
CA GLY A 180 -12.80 36.91 -3.58
C GLY A 180 -11.47 37.54 -3.17
N LEU A 181 -10.33 36.99 -3.58
CA LEU A 181 -8.98 37.38 -3.17
C LEU A 181 -8.17 38.03 -4.31
N LEU A 182 -8.76 38.19 -5.50
CA LEU A 182 -8.02 38.57 -6.71
C LEU A 182 -7.62 40.05 -6.78
N ASP A 183 -8.27 40.96 -6.05
CA ASP A 183 -7.97 42.41 -6.01
C ASP A 183 -7.60 43.02 -7.38
N GLY A 184 -8.44 42.81 -8.39
CA GLY A 184 -8.19 43.28 -9.77
C GLY A 184 -7.35 42.36 -10.66
N GLY A 185 -6.97 41.19 -10.16
CA GLY A 185 -6.33 40.10 -10.90
C GLY A 185 -7.32 39.19 -11.63
N GLU A 186 -6.78 38.30 -12.45
CA GLU A 186 -7.52 37.32 -13.24
C GLU A 186 -7.26 35.91 -12.70
N LEU A 187 -8.32 35.09 -12.67
CA LEU A 187 -8.21 33.66 -12.42
C LEU A 187 -8.66 32.91 -13.66
N THR A 188 -7.84 31.97 -14.10
CA THR A 188 -8.15 31.03 -15.17
C THR A 188 -8.02 29.61 -14.63
N HIS A 189 -9.10 28.84 -14.70
CA HIS A 189 -9.11 27.43 -14.30
C HIS A 189 -8.94 26.56 -15.54
N VAL A 190 -7.84 25.80 -15.62
CA VAL A 190 -7.51 24.94 -16.77
C VAL A 190 -6.99 23.60 -16.23
N ASP A 191 -7.56 22.49 -16.72
CA ASP A 191 -7.15 21.12 -16.37
C ASP A 191 -7.00 20.91 -14.86
N ASP A 192 -8.01 21.32 -14.11
CA ASP A 192 -8.08 21.27 -12.64
C ASP A 192 -6.97 22.06 -11.91
N VAL A 193 -6.24 22.94 -12.60
CA VAL A 193 -5.25 23.84 -11.99
C VAL A 193 -5.73 25.29 -12.13
N CYS A 194 -5.74 26.02 -11.01
CA CYS A 194 -6.02 27.45 -11.02
C CYS A 194 -4.74 28.24 -11.33
N MET A 195 -4.78 29.00 -12.42
CA MET A 195 -3.81 30.03 -12.76
C MET A 195 -4.31 31.37 -12.25
N ILE A 196 -3.56 31.98 -11.34
CA ILE A 196 -3.90 33.25 -10.72
C ILE A 196 -2.90 34.29 -11.21
N THR A 197 -3.38 35.27 -11.95
CA THR A 197 -2.60 36.40 -12.46
C THR A 197 -2.94 37.62 -11.62
N ARG A 198 -1.99 38.10 -10.82
CA ARG A 198 -2.17 39.32 -10.02
C ARG A 198 -1.89 40.55 -10.87
N PRO A 199 -2.55 41.69 -10.58
CA PRO A 199 -2.26 42.93 -11.28
C PRO A 199 -0.81 43.35 -11.05
N ALA A 200 -0.26 44.11 -11.99
CA ALA A 200 1.13 44.53 -11.93
C ALA A 200 1.39 45.42 -10.70
N LEU A 201 2.44 45.09 -9.94
CA LEU A 201 2.81 45.77 -8.70
C LEU A 201 3.60 47.07 -8.95
N ASP A 202 4.16 47.23 -10.15
CA ASP A 202 4.93 48.40 -10.54
C ASP A 202 4.06 49.44 -11.26
N ARG A 203 4.43 50.71 -11.12
CA ARG A 203 3.67 51.83 -11.71
C ARG A 203 3.60 51.80 -13.24
N LEU A 204 4.57 51.15 -13.89
CA LEU A 204 4.64 51.03 -15.35
C LEU A 204 3.97 49.76 -15.88
N ALA A 205 3.42 48.92 -15.00
CA ALA A 205 2.79 47.64 -15.32
C ALA A 205 3.68 46.66 -16.11
N GLN A 206 4.99 46.68 -15.86
CA GLN A 206 5.97 45.85 -16.56
C GLN A 206 6.19 44.48 -15.91
N ILE A 207 5.84 44.31 -14.64
CA ILE A 207 6.08 43.06 -13.89
C ILE A 207 4.75 42.49 -13.40
N ILE A 208 4.42 41.31 -13.89
CA ILE A 208 3.21 40.56 -13.54
C ILE A 208 3.63 39.30 -12.76
N ALA A 209 2.91 39.00 -11.68
CA ALA A 209 3.09 37.78 -10.91
C ALA A 209 1.98 36.79 -11.23
N GLN A 210 2.36 35.61 -11.69
CA GLN A 210 1.45 34.49 -11.91
C GLN A 210 1.78 33.36 -10.96
N SER A 211 0.76 32.77 -10.35
CA SER A 211 0.87 31.62 -9.46
C SER A 211 -0.09 30.52 -9.89
N TRP A 212 0.34 29.27 -9.71
CA TRP A 212 -0.50 28.10 -9.92
C TRP A 212 -0.85 27.47 -8.59
N SER A 213 -2.10 27.04 -8.44
CA SER A 213 -2.58 26.33 -7.28
C SER A 213 -3.50 25.19 -7.69
N TRP A 214 -3.29 24.03 -7.08
CA TRP A 214 -4.18 22.89 -7.15
C TRP A 214 -4.64 22.56 -5.73
N ILE A 215 -5.93 22.29 -5.58
CA ILE A 215 -6.54 21.86 -4.31
C ILE A 215 -7.22 20.53 -4.61
N GLY A 216 -6.59 19.45 -4.19
CA GLY A 216 -7.16 18.13 -4.27
C GLY A 216 -6.47 17.19 -3.31
N GLY A 217 -6.80 15.92 -3.45
CA GLY A 217 -6.20 14.88 -2.64
C GLY A 217 -6.41 13.52 -3.27
N PHE A 218 -5.82 12.52 -2.64
CA PHE A 218 -5.95 11.14 -3.06
C PHE A 218 -6.77 10.36 -2.03
N ALA A 219 -7.68 9.53 -2.52
CA ALA A 219 -8.49 8.65 -1.69
C ALA A 219 -8.35 7.19 -2.15
N LEU A 220 -8.41 6.29 -1.20
CA LEU A 220 -8.50 4.86 -1.47
C LEU A 220 -9.99 4.46 -1.48
N PRO A 221 -10.51 3.89 -2.59
CA PRO A 221 -11.90 3.44 -2.63
C PRO A 221 -12.09 2.21 -1.73
N THR A 222 -13.18 2.18 -0.97
CA THR A 222 -13.46 1.10 -0.01
C THR A 222 -13.98 -0.18 -0.68
N ASP A 223 -14.43 -0.10 -1.93
CA ASP A 223 -15.00 -1.20 -2.73
C ASP A 223 -16.04 -2.06 -1.98
N LEU A 224 -16.79 -1.43 -1.08
CA LEU A 224 -17.79 -2.05 -0.20
C LEU A 224 -18.85 -2.86 -0.97
N THR A 225 -19.20 -2.42 -2.18
CA THR A 225 -20.25 -3.02 -3.00
C THR A 225 -19.80 -4.28 -3.75
N ALA A 226 -18.50 -4.48 -3.93
CA ALA A 226 -17.93 -5.63 -4.64
C ALA A 226 -17.80 -6.84 -3.70
N ASN A 227 -18.92 -7.45 -3.29
CA ASN A 227 -18.95 -8.58 -2.37
C ASN A 227 -19.30 -9.91 -3.09
N THR A 228 -19.32 -11.02 -2.35
CA THR A 228 -19.63 -12.37 -2.85
C THR A 228 -20.99 -12.49 -3.55
N SER A 229 -21.93 -11.58 -3.30
CA SER A 229 -23.24 -11.57 -3.95
C SER A 229 -23.20 -10.94 -5.35
N ILE A 230 -22.21 -10.08 -5.64
CA ILE A 230 -22.01 -9.44 -6.95
C ILE A 230 -20.92 -10.17 -7.74
N ILE A 231 -19.82 -10.54 -7.09
CA ILE A 231 -18.70 -11.27 -7.68
C ILE A 231 -18.49 -12.52 -6.81
N PRO A 232 -18.80 -13.74 -7.31
CA PRO A 232 -18.78 -14.95 -6.49
C PRO A 232 -17.43 -15.26 -5.81
N THR A 233 -16.33 -14.83 -6.42
CA THR A 233 -14.95 -15.03 -5.94
C THR A 233 -14.45 -13.88 -5.05
N ALA A 234 -15.18 -12.77 -4.94
CA ALA A 234 -14.70 -11.60 -4.21
C ALA A 234 -14.72 -11.82 -2.70
N THR A 235 -13.81 -11.16 -2.01
CA THR A 235 -13.78 -11.14 -0.54
C THR A 235 -14.64 -10.00 -0.01
N ASN A 236 -15.10 -10.13 1.24
CA ASN A 236 -15.81 -9.07 1.96
C ASN A 236 -14.86 -7.98 2.52
N SER A 237 -13.57 -8.06 2.19
CA SER A 237 -12.56 -7.07 2.59
C SER A 237 -12.80 -5.71 1.92
N TYR A 238 -12.49 -4.66 2.66
CA TYR A 238 -12.35 -3.30 2.11
C TYR A 238 -10.96 -3.10 1.50
N LEU A 239 -10.82 -2.05 0.68
CA LEU A 239 -9.55 -1.64 0.08
C LEU A 239 -8.87 -2.77 -0.72
N LYS A 240 -9.66 -3.55 -1.47
CA LYS A 240 -9.21 -4.81 -2.10
C LYS A 240 -8.43 -4.63 -3.41
N ARG A 241 -8.27 -3.39 -3.88
CA ARG A 241 -7.49 -3.05 -5.09
C ARG A 241 -5.98 -3.01 -4.86
N GLY A 242 -5.55 -3.12 -3.60
CA GLY A 242 -4.17 -3.23 -3.20
C GLY A 242 -3.96 -4.43 -2.27
N VAL A 243 -2.82 -5.10 -2.40
CA VAL A 243 -2.38 -6.15 -1.49
C VAL A 243 -1.01 -5.77 -0.95
N VAL A 244 -0.87 -5.80 0.38
CA VAL A 244 0.41 -5.56 1.04
C VAL A 244 1.09 -6.90 1.30
N ILE A 245 2.36 -7.02 0.95
CA ILE A 245 3.20 -8.17 1.30
C ILE A 245 4.20 -7.72 2.36
N GLU A 246 4.07 -8.26 3.57
CA GLU A 246 5.02 -8.06 4.67
C GLU A 246 6.05 -9.19 4.66
N SER A 247 7.33 -8.85 4.52
CA SER A 247 8.43 -9.81 4.57
C SER A 247 9.66 -9.23 5.25
N LEU A 248 10.58 -10.11 5.65
CA LEU A 248 11.90 -9.69 6.10
C LEU A 248 12.77 -9.29 4.90
N GLY A 249 13.68 -8.33 5.14
CA GLY A 249 14.65 -7.91 4.14
C GLY A 249 15.81 -8.90 4.02
N ALA A 250 16.32 -9.11 2.82
CA ALA A 250 17.39 -10.07 2.58
C ALA A 250 18.73 -9.72 3.27
N THR A 251 19.03 -8.44 3.48
CA THR A 251 20.20 -7.98 4.24
C THR A 251 19.98 -7.93 5.75
N SER A 252 18.73 -8.09 6.21
CA SER A 252 18.40 -8.06 7.64
C SER A 252 18.58 -9.39 8.35
N GLN A 253 19.12 -10.42 7.66
CA GLN A 253 19.54 -11.65 8.30
C GLN A 253 20.81 -11.41 9.13
N ALA A 254 20.58 -11.09 10.40
CA ALA A 254 21.52 -11.08 11.52
C ALA A 254 22.81 -10.25 11.33
N SER A 255 22.82 -9.02 11.87
CA SER A 255 23.99 -8.64 12.66
C SER A 255 23.90 -9.40 13.98
N ALA A 256 24.49 -10.59 14.02
CA ALA A 256 24.80 -11.25 15.29
C ALA A 256 25.90 -10.43 15.98
N ALA A 257 25.54 -9.76 17.08
CA ALA A 257 26.44 -9.33 18.14
C ALA A 257 25.67 -9.37 19.46
#